data_AF-K0KLM4-F1
#
_entry.id   AF-K0KLM4-F1
#
_cell.length_a   1.000
_cell.length_b   1.000
_cell.length_c   1.000
_cell.angle_alpha   90.00
_cell.angle_beta   90.00
_cell.angle_gamma   90.00
#
_symmetry.space_group_name_H-M   'P 1'
#
loop_
_entity.id
_entity.type
_entity.pdbx_description
1 polymer ?
#
loop_
_entity_poly.entity_id
_entity_poly.type
_entity_poly.pdbx_seq_one_letter_code
_entity_poly.pdbx_strand_id
1 'polypeptide(L)'
;MFRNVISKQRGAIRQQIRTNHHGHHQELPPWAFEQAYPKGGDKKAAEAFKSHAKHEKEHAEGTTNLWRKISFFIAAPAIVATAINTYYVEAAHAKHREHLAHVSDEDWPKQYDFQNIRSKSFFWGDGDKTLFWNPVINRHPKSD
;
A
#
# COMPACT_ATOMS: atom_id res chain seq x y z
N MET A 1 1.57 -43.17 53.66
CA MET A 1 2.18 -42.03 54.38
C MET A 1 3.46 -41.50 53.67
N PHE A 2 3.57 -41.48 52.33
CA PHE A 2 4.84 -41.12 51.64
C PHE A 2 4.70 -40.41 50.28
N ARG A 3 3.68 -39.57 50.05
CA ARG A 3 3.55 -38.81 48.77
C ARG A 3 3.74 -37.29 48.88
N ASN A 4 3.91 -36.74 50.09
CA ASN A 4 3.98 -35.29 50.30
C ASN A 4 5.41 -34.72 50.43
N VAL A 5 6.45 -35.50 50.17
CA VAL A 5 7.86 -35.06 50.36
C VAL A 5 8.52 -34.57 49.06
N ILE A 6 7.97 -34.89 47.88
CA ILE A 6 8.66 -34.65 46.60
C ILE A 6 8.36 -33.25 46.00
N SER A 7 7.33 -32.52 46.45
CA SER A 7 6.97 -31.23 45.85
C SER A 7 7.81 -30.04 46.35
N LYS A 8 8.52 -30.17 47.47
CA LYS A 8 9.23 -29.05 48.12
C LYS A 8 10.65 -28.80 47.59
N GLN A 9 11.18 -29.67 46.73
CA GLN A 9 12.55 -29.55 46.18
C GLN A 9 12.64 -28.92 44.77
N ARG A 10 11.52 -28.60 44.11
CA ARG A 10 11.56 -28.03 42.74
C ARG A 10 11.77 -26.51 42.67
N GLY A 11 11.73 -25.80 43.80
CA GLY A 11 11.93 -24.34 43.84
C GLY A 11 13.39 -23.88 43.92
N ALA A 12 14.35 -24.80 44.07
CA ALA A 12 15.75 -24.48 44.36
C ALA A 12 16.69 -24.62 43.14
N ILE A 13 16.16 -24.72 41.92
CA ILE A 13 16.98 -24.64 40.70
C ILE A 13 16.98 -23.17 40.26
N ARG A 14 17.56 -22.30 41.10
CA ARG A 14 17.87 -20.92 40.72
C ARG A 14 19.08 -20.98 39.79
N GLN A 15 18.81 -20.69 38.52
CA GLN A 15 19.81 -20.34 37.53
C GLN A 15 20.86 -19.40 38.13
N GLN A 16 22.06 -19.92 38.39
CA GLN A 16 23.25 -19.09 38.48
C GLN A 16 23.72 -18.80 37.05
N ILE A 17 23.03 -17.90 36.34
CA ILE A 17 23.64 -17.25 35.18
C ILE A 17 24.68 -16.31 35.77
N ARG A 18 25.95 -16.73 35.72
CA ARG A 18 27.10 -15.92 36.12
C ARG A 18 27.20 -14.70 35.22
N THR A 19 26.83 -13.53 35.73
CA THR A 19 27.23 -12.25 35.16
C THR A 19 28.40 -11.70 35.99
N ASN A 20 29.62 -11.95 35.53
CA ASN A 20 30.82 -11.26 36.01
C ASN A 20 30.87 -9.86 35.36
N HIS A 21 30.25 -8.85 35.96
CA HIS A 21 30.61 -7.44 35.70
C HIS A 21 30.39 -6.61 36.97
N HIS A 22 31.43 -5.83 37.34
CA HIS A 22 31.46 -4.99 38.53
C HIS A 22 30.66 -3.70 38.27
N GLY A 23 29.53 -3.55 38.96
CA GLY A 23 28.67 -2.36 38.91
C GLY A 23 27.24 -2.77 39.24
N HIS A 24 26.75 -2.32 40.40
CA HIS A 24 25.39 -2.53 40.94
C HIS A 24 24.82 -3.95 40.72
N HIS A 25 24.88 -4.81 41.75
CA HIS A 25 24.17 -6.09 41.76
C HIS A 25 22.68 -5.88 41.46
N GLN A 26 22.26 -6.06 40.21
CA GLN A 26 20.85 -6.02 39.83
C GLN A 26 20.25 -7.36 40.21
N GLU A 27 19.95 -7.52 41.48
CA GLU A 27 19.13 -8.62 41.94
C GLU A 27 17.71 -8.41 41.42
N LEU A 28 17.17 -9.42 40.72
CA LEU A 28 15.79 -9.37 40.27
C LEU A 28 14.87 -9.16 41.49
N PRO A 29 13.85 -8.30 41.38
CA PRO A 29 12.95 -8.04 42.49
C PRO A 29 12.27 -9.35 42.94
N PRO A 30 11.83 -9.47 44.21
CA PRO A 30 11.28 -10.72 44.76
C PRO A 30 10.12 -11.30 43.93
N TRP A 31 9.33 -10.43 43.31
CA TRP A 31 8.18 -10.77 42.48
C TRP A 31 8.53 -11.04 41.00
N ALA A 32 9.80 -10.98 40.60
CA ALA A 32 10.22 -11.17 39.21
C ALA A 32 9.83 -12.54 38.62
N PHE A 33 9.64 -13.55 39.48
CA PHE A 33 9.21 -14.89 39.09
C PHE A 33 7.77 -15.20 39.51
N GLU A 34 7.06 -14.21 40.07
CA GLU A 34 5.64 -14.34 40.37
C GLU A 34 4.82 -14.26 39.07
N GLN A 35 3.72 -14.99 39.07
CA GLN A 35 2.86 -15.06 37.89
C GLN A 35 2.05 -13.77 37.77
N ALA A 36 2.30 -12.98 36.72
CA ALA A 36 1.62 -11.69 36.50
C ALA A 36 0.10 -11.79 36.23
N TYR A 37 -0.38 -12.94 35.74
CA TYR A 37 -1.79 -13.17 35.42
C TYR A 37 -2.32 -14.44 36.10
N PRO A 38 -3.65 -14.56 36.34
CA PRO A 38 -4.24 -15.76 36.91
C PRO A 38 -3.91 -17.03 36.10
N LYS A 39 -3.56 -18.11 36.80
CA LYS A 39 -3.23 -19.40 36.18
C LYS A 39 -4.46 -20.01 35.52
N GLY A 40 -4.44 -20.05 34.19
CA GLY A 40 -5.49 -20.63 33.38
C GLY A 40 -6.38 -19.62 32.64
N GLY A 41 -6.24 -18.31 32.92
CA GLY A 41 -6.95 -17.22 32.22
C GLY A 41 -8.48 -17.37 32.21
N ASP A 42 -9.16 -16.49 31.46
CA ASP A 42 -10.58 -16.70 31.14
C ASP A 42 -10.72 -17.65 29.94
N LYS A 43 -11.05 -18.90 30.24
CA LYS A 43 -11.21 -19.96 29.24
C LYS A 43 -12.41 -19.71 28.32
N LYS A 44 -13.49 -19.08 28.81
CA LYS A 44 -14.68 -18.80 28.00
C LYS A 44 -14.38 -17.72 26.97
N ALA A 45 -13.71 -16.65 27.39
CA ALA A 45 -13.25 -15.61 26.47
C ALA A 45 -12.26 -16.17 25.43
N ALA A 46 -11.34 -17.05 25.84
CA ALA A 46 -10.40 -17.68 24.94
C ALA A 46 -11.07 -18.61 23.91
N GLU A 47 -12.10 -19.36 24.31
CA GLU A 47 -12.87 -20.21 23.42
C GLU A 47 -13.73 -19.39 22.44
N ALA A 48 -14.40 -18.34 22.93
CA ALA A 48 -15.16 -17.41 22.09
C ALA A 48 -14.27 -16.70 21.06
N PHE A 49 -13.06 -16.29 21.44
CA PHE A 49 -12.11 -15.71 20.49
C PHE A 49 -11.69 -16.72 19.40
N LYS A 50 -11.39 -17.97 19.80
CA LYS A 50 -11.01 -19.02 18.85
C LYS A 50 -12.15 -19.38 17.89
N SER A 51 -13.39 -19.43 18.37
CA SER A 51 -14.55 -19.70 17.52
C SER A 51 -14.82 -18.54 16.56
N HIS A 52 -14.70 -17.29 17.03
CA HIS A 52 -14.83 -16.10 16.20
C HIS A 52 -13.79 -16.07 15.08
N ALA A 53 -12.51 -16.27 15.40
CA ALA A 53 -11.44 -16.29 14.42
C ALA A 53 -11.64 -17.40 13.35
N LYS A 54 -12.17 -18.55 13.75
CA LYS A 54 -12.53 -19.62 12.81
C LYS A 54 -13.68 -19.19 11.89
N HIS A 55 -14.73 -18.61 12.45
CA HIS A 55 -15.88 -18.13 11.69
C HIS A 55 -15.50 -17.01 10.71
N GLU A 56 -14.65 -16.07 11.13
CA GLU A 56 -14.11 -15.02 10.25
C GLU A 56 -13.34 -15.61 9.08
N LYS A 57 -12.51 -16.63 9.32
CA LYS A 57 -11.76 -17.31 8.26
C LYS A 57 -12.70 -17.97 7.25
N GLU A 58 -13.71 -18.70 7.72
CA GLU A 58 -14.71 -19.35 6.86
C GLU A 58 -15.52 -18.31 6.05
N HIS A 59 -15.94 -17.22 6.70
CA HIS A 59 -16.64 -16.12 6.05
C HIS A 59 -15.77 -15.42 5.00
N ALA A 60 -14.48 -15.21 5.29
CA ALA A 60 -13.53 -14.59 4.39
C ALA A 60 -13.29 -15.44 3.14
N GLU A 61 -13.28 -16.77 3.26
CA GLU A 61 -13.15 -17.68 2.12
C GLU A 61 -14.33 -17.54 1.15
N GLY A 62 -15.56 -17.55 1.67
CA GLY A 62 -16.77 -17.33 0.88
C GLY A 62 -16.77 -15.96 0.19
N THR A 63 -16.46 -14.91 0.95
CA THR A 63 -16.37 -13.53 0.44
C THR A 63 -15.31 -13.39 -0.66
N THR A 64 -14.13 -13.98 -0.47
CA THR A 64 -13.04 -13.93 -1.46
C THR A 64 -13.44 -14.62 -2.75
N ASN A 65 -14.09 -15.78 -2.66
CA ASN A 65 -14.55 -16.51 -3.84
C ASN A 65 -15.65 -15.74 -4.61
N LEU A 66 -16.55 -15.07 -3.90
CA LEU A 66 -17.55 -14.19 -4.51
C LEU A 66 -16.89 -13.04 -5.29
N TRP A 67 -16.01 -12.28 -4.65
CA TRP A 67 -15.35 -11.14 -5.28
C TRP A 67 -14.45 -11.55 -6.45
N ARG A 68 -13.76 -12.69 -6.34
CA ARG A 68 -12.99 -13.25 -7.47
C ARG A 68 -13.89 -13.48 -8.68
N LYS A 69 -15.08 -14.05 -8.49
CA LYS A 69 -16.05 -14.26 -9.58
C LYS A 69 -16.53 -12.93 -10.15
N ILE A 70 -16.90 -11.97 -9.32
CA ILE A 70 -17.32 -10.64 -9.79
C ILE A 70 -16.21 -9.97 -10.62
N SER A 71 -14.95 -10.01 -10.16
CA SER A 71 -13.83 -9.46 -10.91
C SER A 71 -13.67 -10.09 -12.30
N PHE A 72 -13.76 -11.42 -12.41
CA PHE A 72 -13.56 -12.10 -13.70
C PHE A 72 -14.80 -12.09 -14.61
N PHE A 73 -16.00 -12.16 -14.05
CA PHE A 73 -17.22 -12.28 -14.85
C PHE A 73 -17.90 -10.94 -15.12
N ILE A 74 -17.57 -9.88 -14.39
CA ILE A 74 -18.15 -8.55 -14.57
C ILE A 74 -17.07 -7.54 -14.93
N ALA A 75 -16.06 -7.37 -14.07
CA ALA A 75 -15.06 -6.31 -14.28
C ALA A 75 -14.21 -6.56 -15.52
N ALA A 76 -13.72 -7.79 -15.73
CA ALA A 76 -12.91 -8.10 -16.91
C ALA A 76 -13.67 -7.90 -18.25
N PRO A 77 -14.91 -8.40 -18.44
CA PRO A 77 -15.69 -8.08 -19.63
C PRO A 77 -15.97 -6.59 -19.81
N ALA A 78 -16.25 -5.85 -18.72
CA ALA A 78 -16.44 -4.41 -18.78
C ALA A 78 -15.18 -3.69 -19.26
N ILE A 79 -14.00 -4.07 -18.77
CA ILE A 79 -12.71 -3.54 -19.21
C ILE A 79 -12.46 -3.85 -20.69
N VAL A 80 -12.78 -5.07 -21.14
CA VAL A 80 -12.62 -5.42 -22.57
C VAL A 80 -13.52 -4.54 -23.44
N ALA A 81 -14.78 -4.35 -23.04
CA ALA A 81 -15.72 -3.50 -23.77
C ALA A 81 -15.24 -2.04 -23.85
N THR A 82 -14.77 -1.46 -22.73
CA THR A 82 -14.27 -0.08 -22.71
C THR A 82 -12.93 0.07 -23.43
N ALA A 83 -12.07 -0.95 -23.37
CA ALA A 83 -10.80 -0.96 -24.12
C ALA A 83 -11.04 -0.95 -25.63
N ILE A 84 -12.01 -1.73 -26.14
CA ILE A 84 -12.38 -1.71 -27.56
C ILE A 84 -12.88 -0.33 -27.97
N ASN A 85 -13.77 0.28 -27.17
CA ASN A 85 -14.27 1.62 -27.47
C ASN A 85 -13.14 2.66 -27.48
N THR A 86 -12.30 2.65 -26.45
CA THR A 86 -11.19 3.59 -26.31
C THR A 86 -10.16 3.41 -27.42
N TYR A 87 -9.91 2.18 -27.87
CA TYR A 87 -9.02 1.89 -28.99
C TYR A 87 -9.49 2.59 -30.27
N TYR A 88 -10.78 2.54 -30.60
CA TYR A 88 -11.29 3.21 -31.80
C TYR A 88 -11.19 4.73 -31.72
N VAL A 89 -11.53 5.31 -30.57
CA VAL A 89 -11.43 6.75 -30.34
C VAL A 89 -9.97 7.19 -30.41
N GLU A 90 -9.06 6.44 -29.79
CA GLU A 90 -7.64 6.78 -29.78
C GLU A 90 -6.98 6.58 -31.14
N ALA A 91 -7.40 5.60 -31.93
CA ALA A 91 -6.96 5.46 -33.32
C ALA A 91 -7.36 6.67 -34.19
N ALA A 92 -8.55 7.24 -33.96
CA ALA A 92 -8.96 8.48 -34.61
C ALA A 92 -8.13 9.68 -34.14
N HIS A 93 -7.88 9.80 -32.83
CA HIS A 93 -6.99 10.84 -32.29
C HIS A 93 -5.55 10.72 -32.81
N ALA A 94 -5.03 9.50 -32.95
CA ALA A 94 -3.69 9.26 -33.49
C ALA A 94 -3.55 9.81 -34.92
N LYS A 95 -4.51 9.49 -35.79
CA LYS A 95 -4.57 10.05 -37.15
C LYS A 95 -4.72 11.58 -37.15
N HIS A 96 -5.54 12.12 -36.26
CA HIS A 96 -5.68 13.57 -36.14
C HIS A 96 -4.37 14.25 -35.72
N ARG A 97 -3.63 13.66 -34.77
CA ARG A 97 -2.30 14.16 -34.36
C ARG A 97 -1.28 14.06 -35.48
N GLU A 98 -1.32 13.00 -36.30
CA GLU A 98 -0.49 12.89 -37.50
C GLU A 98 -0.79 14.02 -38.48
N HIS A 99 -2.06 14.33 -38.75
CA HIS A 99 -2.42 15.47 -39.60
C HIS A 99 -1.94 16.79 -39.00
N LEU A 100 -2.15 17.02 -37.70
CA LEU A 100 -1.69 18.23 -37.01
C LEU A 100 -0.17 18.39 -37.05
N ALA A 101 0.61 17.31 -37.05
CA ALA A 101 2.06 17.39 -37.11
C ALA A 101 2.59 18.00 -38.42
N HIS A 102 1.81 17.91 -39.51
CA HIS A 102 2.18 18.46 -40.82
C HIS A 102 1.72 19.91 -41.02
N VAL A 103 0.90 20.45 -40.12
CA VAL A 103 0.47 21.86 -40.16
C VAL A 103 1.67 22.75 -39.82
N SER A 104 1.90 23.80 -40.62
CA SER A 104 2.98 24.76 -40.38
C SER A 104 2.67 25.64 -39.16
N ASP A 105 3.67 26.26 -38.56
CA ASP A 105 3.44 27.21 -37.45
C ASP A 105 2.79 28.51 -37.92
N GLU A 106 2.91 28.87 -39.21
CA GLU A 106 2.25 30.03 -39.83
C GLU A 106 0.73 29.82 -39.94
N ASP A 107 0.32 28.59 -40.26
CA ASP A 107 -1.09 28.19 -40.34
C ASP A 107 -1.67 27.84 -38.96
N TRP A 108 -0.84 27.85 -37.90
CA TRP A 108 -1.30 27.56 -36.55
C TRP A 108 -2.17 28.71 -36.01
N PRO A 109 -3.32 28.43 -35.38
CA PRO A 109 -4.17 29.48 -34.83
C PRO A 109 -3.41 30.39 -33.87
N LYS A 110 -3.58 31.71 -34.04
CA LYS A 110 -3.00 32.69 -33.11
C LYS A 110 -3.50 32.43 -31.69
N GLN A 111 -2.54 32.33 -30.77
CA GLN A 111 -2.84 32.06 -29.37
C GLN A 111 -3.40 33.30 -28.68
N TYR A 112 -4.31 33.08 -27.73
CA TYR A 112 -4.81 34.15 -26.87
C TYR A 112 -3.80 34.49 -25.78
N ASP A 113 -3.84 35.72 -25.27
CA ASP A 113 -2.87 36.24 -24.27
C ASP A 113 -2.79 35.41 -22.97
N PHE A 114 -3.85 34.66 -22.65
CA PHE A 114 -3.88 33.79 -21.47
C PHE A 114 -3.29 32.39 -21.72
N GLN A 115 -3.01 32.02 -22.97
CA GLN A 115 -2.40 30.76 -23.34
C GLN A 115 -0.87 30.88 -23.32
N ASN A 116 -0.19 29.80 -22.94
CA ASN A 116 1.28 29.73 -22.90
C ASN A 116 1.99 30.87 -22.14
N ILE A 117 1.34 31.53 -21.18
CA ILE A 117 1.99 32.54 -20.34
C ILE A 117 3.23 31.97 -19.65
N ARG A 118 4.33 32.73 -19.67
CA ARG A 118 5.54 32.48 -18.89
C ARG A 118 5.97 33.76 -18.17
N SER A 119 5.65 33.88 -16.88
CA SER A 119 6.13 35.01 -16.06
C SER A 119 7.62 34.87 -15.69
N LYS A 120 8.08 33.62 -15.56
CA LYS A 120 9.49 33.25 -15.39
C LYS A 120 9.72 31.96 -16.17
N SER A 121 10.85 31.88 -16.86
CA SER A 121 11.25 30.65 -17.55
C SER A 121 11.41 29.49 -16.57
N PHE A 122 11.08 28.28 -17.01
CA PHE A 122 11.39 27.06 -16.26
C PHE A 122 12.91 26.94 -16.04
N PHE A 123 13.31 26.31 -14.95
CA PHE A 123 14.73 26.16 -14.58
C PHE A 123 15.42 24.98 -15.29
N TRP A 124 14.73 24.30 -16.21
CA TRP A 124 15.24 23.17 -16.98
C TRP A 124 15.02 23.39 -18.48
N GLY A 125 15.75 22.61 -19.29
CA GLY A 125 15.61 22.62 -20.74
C GLY A 125 15.88 24.01 -21.32
N ASP A 126 14.98 24.45 -22.20
CA ASP A 126 15.00 25.78 -22.82
C ASP A 126 14.20 26.83 -22.05
N GLY A 127 13.62 26.46 -20.91
CA GLY A 127 12.83 27.34 -20.06
C GLY A 127 11.39 27.56 -20.51
N ASP A 128 10.92 26.92 -21.59
CA ASP A 128 9.56 27.13 -22.13
C ASP A 128 8.66 25.90 -22.03
N LYS A 129 9.24 24.71 -22.17
CA LYS A 129 8.51 23.44 -22.22
C LYS A 129 8.26 22.82 -20.84
N THR A 130 7.04 22.36 -20.62
CA THR A 130 6.65 21.62 -19.41
C THR A 130 7.16 20.17 -19.43
N LEU A 131 7.01 19.45 -18.30
CA LEU A 131 7.45 18.04 -18.20
C LEU A 131 6.74 17.12 -19.21
N PHE A 132 5.45 17.35 -19.47
CA PHE A 132 4.65 16.58 -20.42
C PHE A 132 4.33 17.43 -21.66
N TRP A 133 5.35 18.08 -22.22
CA TRP A 133 5.22 18.88 -23.42
C TRP A 133 5.28 18.02 -24.68
N ASN A 134 4.20 18.00 -25.46
CA ASN A 134 4.19 17.39 -26.79
C ASN A 134 4.26 18.50 -27.86
N PRO A 135 5.35 18.59 -28.66
CA PRO A 135 5.53 19.68 -29.62
C PRO A 135 4.49 19.67 -30.75
N VAL A 136 3.79 18.56 -31.00
CA VAL A 136 2.75 18.49 -32.04
C VAL A 136 1.49 19.26 -31.62
N ILE A 137 1.09 19.14 -30.36
CA ILE A 137 -0.20 19.66 -29.85
C ILE A 137 -0.03 20.90 -28.95
N ASN A 138 1.07 20.97 -28.20
CA ASN A 138 1.42 22.08 -27.34
C ASN A 138 2.45 22.90 -28.12
N ARG A 139 2.02 23.65 -29.12
CA ARG A 139 2.91 24.55 -29.84
C ARG A 139 2.98 25.87 -29.10
N HIS A 140 4.10 26.56 -29.20
CA HIS A 140 4.25 27.94 -28.74
C HIS A 140 4.94 28.75 -29.84
N PRO A 141 4.24 28.99 -30.98
CA PRO A 141 4.78 29.84 -32.04
C PRO A 141 4.94 31.25 -31.48
N LYS A 142 6.12 31.83 -31.68
CA LYS A 142 6.35 33.24 -31.32
C LYS A 142 5.67 34.09 -32.37
N SER A 143 4.69 34.89 -31.95
CA SER A 143 4.19 35.96 -32.81
C SER A 143 5.17 37.11 -32.75
N ASP A 144 5.82 37.41 -33.88
CA ASP A 144 6.55 38.67 -34.07
C ASP A 144 5.60 39.88 -34.01
#